data_AF-A0A553AIE6-F1
#
_entry.id   AF-A0A553AIE6-F1
#
_cell.length_a   1.000
_cell.length_b   1.000
_cell.length_c   1.000
_cell.angle_alpha   90.00
_cell.angle_beta   90.00
_cell.angle_gamma   90.00
#
_symmetry.space_group_name_H-M   'P 1'
#
loop_
_entity.id
_entity.type
_entity.pdbx_description
1 polymer ?
#
loop_
_entity_poly.entity_id
_entity_poly.type
_entity_poly.pdbx_seq_one_letter_code
_entity_poly.pdbx_strand_id
1 'polypeptide(L)'
;MSNKIEVKDLLEAGVHFGHMTRKWDPNMAPYIYMERNGIHIINLYKTAAKIEEANEALKKIAASGRKILFVATKKQAKDIVAEKAKAANMPYITERWPGGMLTNFVTIRKAVKKMSSIDKMKKDGTFMTLSKKERLQVDRLRAKLEKNLGSIADMSRLPAALFVVDIKAEHIAIKEAQKLNIPVFAMVDTNSDPREVDYVIPANDDASKSIDKILSLVTAAVIDGLANRTSDKEEATPTAEATETTEEAAPEAVEVVETKTEE
;
A
#
# COMPACT_ATOMS: atom_id res chain seq x y z
N MET A 1 -2.63 5.99 -19.72
CA MET A 1 -3.92 5.97 -20.44
C MET A 1 -5.01 6.28 -19.44
N SER A 2 -5.88 7.25 -19.70
CA SER A 2 -6.94 7.62 -18.75
C SER A 2 -8.04 6.55 -18.80
N ASN A 3 -7.99 5.57 -17.89
CA ASN A 3 -9.10 4.64 -17.68
C ASN A 3 -10.29 5.43 -17.14
N LYS A 4 -11.13 5.94 -18.05
CA LYS A 4 -12.33 6.68 -17.71
C LYS A 4 -13.26 5.76 -16.93
N ILE A 5 -13.62 6.16 -15.73
CA ILE A 5 -14.48 5.34 -14.85
C ILE A 5 -15.89 5.38 -15.43
N GLU A 6 -16.33 4.27 -16.03
CA GLU A 6 -17.68 4.15 -16.55
C GLU A 6 -18.64 3.71 -15.44
N VAL A 7 -19.71 4.50 -15.24
CA VAL A 7 -20.77 4.18 -14.27
C VAL A 7 -21.43 2.83 -14.57
N LYS A 8 -21.49 2.45 -15.86
CA LYS A 8 -22.03 1.17 -16.31
C LYS A 8 -21.25 -0.01 -15.73
N ASP A 9 -19.93 0.06 -15.76
CA ASP A 9 -19.09 -0.99 -15.18
C ASP A 9 -19.28 -1.14 -13.67
N LEU A 10 -19.41 0.00 -12.95
CA LEU A 10 -19.66 -0.01 -11.50
C LEU A 10 -21.04 -0.61 -11.18
N LEU A 11 -22.03 -0.38 -12.04
CA LEU A 11 -23.36 -0.97 -11.93
C LEU A 11 -23.30 -2.49 -12.12
N GLU A 12 -22.63 -2.97 -13.17
CA GLU A 12 -22.47 -4.40 -13.49
C GLU A 12 -21.69 -5.15 -12.40
N ALA A 13 -20.69 -4.51 -11.79
CA ALA A 13 -19.93 -5.05 -10.68
C ALA A 13 -20.69 -5.08 -9.34
N GLY A 14 -21.88 -4.46 -9.27
CA GLY A 14 -22.71 -4.43 -8.06
C GLY A 14 -22.24 -3.46 -6.98
N VAL A 15 -21.48 -2.42 -7.35
CA VAL A 15 -20.92 -1.41 -6.43
C VAL A 15 -22.00 -0.56 -5.74
N HIS A 16 -23.14 -0.41 -6.39
CA HIS A 16 -24.26 0.44 -5.97
C HIS A 16 -25.10 -0.14 -4.82
N PHE A 17 -24.97 -1.43 -4.51
CA PHE A 17 -25.74 -2.05 -3.43
C PHE A 17 -25.14 -1.68 -2.08
N GLY A 18 -25.94 -1.12 -1.18
CA GLY A 18 -25.56 -0.93 0.20
C GLY A 18 -26.22 -1.92 1.16
N HIS A 19 -26.22 -1.57 2.44
CA HIS A 19 -26.88 -2.32 3.50
C HIS A 19 -28.39 -2.06 3.64
N MET A 20 -29.04 -2.88 4.47
CA MET A 20 -30.44 -2.71 4.89
C MET A 20 -30.67 -1.37 5.58
N THR A 21 -31.86 -0.79 5.41
CA THR A 21 -32.20 0.55 5.92
C THR A 21 -32.21 0.70 7.44
N ARG A 22 -32.34 -0.41 8.17
CA ARG A 22 -32.19 -0.41 9.64
C ARG A 22 -30.74 -0.34 10.15
N LYS A 23 -29.75 -0.57 9.27
CA LYS A 23 -28.32 -0.66 9.64
C LYS A 23 -27.49 0.52 9.14
N TRP A 24 -28.12 1.47 8.45
CA TRP A 24 -27.42 2.58 7.83
C TRP A 24 -26.92 3.60 8.86
N ASP A 25 -25.89 4.32 8.48
CA ASP A 25 -25.37 5.47 9.21
C ASP A 25 -25.94 6.76 8.60
N PRO A 26 -26.58 7.66 9.37
CA PRO A 26 -27.13 8.91 8.86
C PRO A 26 -26.11 9.82 8.17
N ASN A 27 -24.82 9.74 8.53
CA ASN A 27 -23.77 10.51 7.89
C ASN A 27 -23.50 10.07 6.44
N MET A 28 -23.97 8.87 6.04
CA MET A 28 -23.94 8.40 4.65
C MET A 28 -25.07 8.95 3.79
N ALA A 29 -26.02 9.70 4.34
CA ALA A 29 -27.13 10.30 3.58
C ALA A 29 -26.69 11.04 2.31
N PRO A 30 -25.58 11.82 2.28
CA PRO A 30 -25.13 12.48 1.07
C PRO A 30 -24.70 11.51 -0.04
N TYR A 31 -24.35 10.26 0.26
CA TYR A 31 -23.88 9.29 -0.74
C TYR A 31 -24.96 8.30 -1.18
N ILE A 32 -26.09 8.24 -0.48
CA ILE A 32 -27.23 7.39 -0.82
C ILE A 32 -28.07 8.07 -1.89
N TYR A 33 -28.47 7.31 -2.91
CA TYR A 33 -29.34 7.77 -3.99
C TYR A 33 -30.82 7.54 -3.64
N MET A 34 -31.18 6.29 -3.32
CA MET A 34 -32.55 5.92 -2.95
C MET A 34 -32.56 4.61 -2.14
N GLU A 35 -33.73 4.23 -1.64
CA GLU A 35 -33.99 2.92 -1.07
C GLU A 35 -34.84 2.10 -2.05
N ARG A 36 -34.52 0.81 -2.21
CA ARG A 36 -35.34 -0.14 -2.97
C ARG A 36 -35.38 -1.47 -2.23
N ASN A 37 -36.58 -2.00 -2.00
CA ASN A 37 -36.79 -3.28 -1.32
C ASN A 37 -36.08 -3.38 0.05
N GLY A 38 -36.03 -2.28 0.82
CA GLY A 38 -35.37 -2.26 2.13
C GLY A 38 -33.84 -2.20 2.10
N ILE A 39 -33.23 -2.00 0.92
CA ILE A 39 -31.78 -1.88 0.72
C ILE A 39 -31.47 -0.47 0.21
N HIS A 40 -30.46 0.18 0.78
CA HIS A 40 -29.97 1.45 0.26
C HIS A 40 -29.17 1.26 -1.03
N ILE A 41 -29.40 2.14 -2.00
CA ILE A 41 -28.65 2.22 -3.25
C ILE A 41 -27.72 3.42 -3.17
N ILE A 42 -26.43 3.19 -3.35
CA ILE A 42 -25.38 4.20 -3.36
C ILE A 42 -25.38 4.93 -4.70
N ASN A 43 -25.14 6.24 -4.66
CA ASN A 43 -25.05 7.08 -5.86
C ASN A 43 -23.71 6.85 -6.59
N LEU A 44 -23.74 6.12 -7.70
CA LEU A 44 -22.54 5.80 -8.49
C LEU A 44 -21.86 7.02 -9.12
N TYR A 45 -22.57 8.12 -9.39
CA TYR A 45 -21.92 9.34 -9.88
C TYR A 45 -21.02 9.96 -8.81
N LYS A 46 -21.49 9.94 -7.54
CA LYS A 46 -20.68 10.37 -6.40
C LYS A 46 -19.52 9.41 -6.15
N THR A 47 -19.76 8.11 -6.29
CA THR A 47 -18.71 7.09 -6.23
C THR A 47 -17.62 7.34 -7.28
N ALA A 48 -17.98 7.55 -8.55
CA ALA A 48 -17.03 7.79 -9.62
C ALA A 48 -16.17 9.04 -9.37
N ALA A 49 -16.79 10.16 -8.98
CA ALA A 49 -16.07 11.38 -8.64
C ALA A 49 -15.10 11.19 -7.46
N LYS A 50 -15.52 10.44 -6.44
CA LYS A 50 -14.71 10.15 -5.26
C LYS A 50 -13.55 9.17 -5.54
N ILE A 51 -13.75 8.21 -6.43
CA ILE A 51 -12.67 7.33 -6.90
C ILE A 51 -11.62 8.16 -7.65
N GLU A 52 -12.03 9.11 -8.48
CA GLU A 52 -11.11 9.97 -9.22
C GLU A 52 -10.26 10.84 -8.27
N GLU A 53 -10.90 11.47 -7.28
CA GLU A 53 -10.23 12.23 -6.21
C GLU A 53 -9.22 11.36 -5.44
N ALA A 54 -9.64 10.16 -5.03
CA ALA A 54 -8.78 9.21 -4.32
C ALA A 54 -7.61 8.74 -5.19
N ASN A 55 -7.86 8.42 -6.46
CA ASN A 55 -6.85 7.94 -7.40
C ASN A 55 -5.79 9.02 -7.68
N GLU A 56 -6.19 10.29 -7.81
CA GLU A 56 -5.25 11.38 -8.02
C GLU A 56 -4.29 11.53 -6.82
N ALA A 57 -4.83 11.48 -5.60
CA ALA A 57 -4.02 11.56 -4.39
C ALA A 57 -3.11 10.32 -4.22
N LEU A 58 -3.63 9.11 -4.46
CA LEU A 58 -2.84 7.88 -4.40
C LEU A 58 -1.73 7.85 -5.46
N LYS A 59 -2.00 8.36 -6.67
CA LYS A 59 -1.01 8.48 -7.74
C LYS A 59 0.15 9.40 -7.32
N LYS A 60 -0.14 10.55 -6.70
CA LYS A 60 0.89 11.47 -6.16
C LYS A 60 1.73 10.80 -5.08
N ILE A 61 1.10 10.04 -4.16
CA ILE A 61 1.80 9.31 -3.10
C ILE A 61 2.70 8.22 -3.70
N ALA A 62 2.19 7.46 -4.67
CA ALA A 62 2.95 6.41 -5.35
C ALA A 62 4.15 6.99 -6.14
N ALA A 63 3.96 8.13 -6.82
CA ALA A 63 5.02 8.83 -7.55
C ALA A 63 6.16 9.30 -6.63
N SER A 64 5.86 9.67 -5.38
CA SER A 64 6.91 9.97 -4.38
C SER A 64 7.74 8.74 -3.96
N GLY A 65 7.36 7.54 -4.39
CA GLY A 65 8.02 6.28 -4.05
C GLY A 65 7.74 5.78 -2.64
N ARG A 66 6.79 6.40 -1.93
CA ARG A 66 6.35 5.94 -0.60
C ARG A 66 5.34 4.79 -0.74
N LYS A 67 5.30 3.91 0.26
CA LYS A 67 4.44 2.73 0.26
C LYS A 67 3.04 3.06 0.77
N ILE A 68 2.04 2.46 0.13
CA ILE A 68 0.63 2.48 0.52
C ILE A 68 0.31 1.10 1.10
N LEU A 69 -0.26 1.05 2.30
CA LEU A 69 -0.60 -0.21 2.97
C LEU A 69 -2.07 -0.54 2.75
N PHE A 70 -2.36 -1.66 2.09
CA PHE A 70 -3.73 -2.15 1.90
C PHE A 70 -4.18 -2.99 3.08
N VAL A 71 -5.40 -2.80 3.58
CA VAL A 71 -5.91 -3.48 4.78
C VAL A 71 -7.32 -4.00 4.55
N ALA A 72 -7.51 -5.31 4.73
CA ALA A 72 -8.84 -5.93 4.67
C ALA A 72 -8.87 -7.29 5.36
N THR A 73 -9.60 -7.45 6.45
CA THR A 73 -9.74 -8.76 7.13
C THR A 73 -11.01 -9.53 6.75
N LYS A 74 -11.95 -8.90 6.01
CA LYS A 74 -13.15 -9.56 5.47
C LYS A 74 -12.80 -10.72 4.55
N LYS A 75 -13.50 -11.85 4.72
CA LYS A 75 -13.29 -13.08 3.92
C LYS A 75 -13.39 -12.82 2.41
N GLN A 76 -14.34 -12.00 2.00
CA GLN A 76 -14.62 -11.66 0.60
C GLN A 76 -13.52 -10.80 -0.03
N ALA A 77 -12.73 -10.11 0.78
CA ALA A 77 -11.70 -9.16 0.35
C ALA A 77 -10.27 -9.74 0.45
N LYS A 78 -10.02 -10.75 1.30
CA LYS A 78 -8.67 -11.24 1.62
C LYS A 78 -7.84 -11.57 0.39
N ASP A 79 -8.36 -12.44 -0.47
CA ASP A 79 -7.61 -12.95 -1.63
C ASP A 79 -7.46 -11.87 -2.69
N ILE A 80 -8.52 -11.08 -2.91
CA ILE A 80 -8.54 -9.97 -3.88
C ILE A 80 -7.51 -8.91 -3.51
N VAL A 81 -7.49 -8.47 -2.24
CA VAL A 81 -6.53 -7.46 -1.77
C VAL A 81 -5.11 -8.00 -1.85
N ALA A 82 -4.88 -9.25 -1.46
CA ALA A 82 -3.55 -9.86 -1.56
C ALA A 82 -3.05 -9.90 -3.01
N GLU A 83 -3.89 -10.32 -3.96
CA GLU A 83 -3.54 -10.42 -5.37
C GLU A 83 -3.24 -9.03 -5.97
N LYS A 84 -4.15 -8.06 -5.81
CA LYS A 84 -4.04 -6.73 -6.41
C LYS A 84 -2.90 -5.92 -5.80
N ALA A 85 -2.73 -5.96 -4.48
CA ALA A 85 -1.64 -5.24 -3.81
C ALA A 85 -0.27 -5.84 -4.18
N LYS A 86 -0.18 -7.17 -4.30
CA LYS A 86 1.04 -7.85 -4.74
C LYS A 86 1.38 -7.50 -6.19
N ALA A 87 0.39 -7.43 -7.08
CA ALA A 87 0.57 -6.97 -8.45
C ALA A 87 1.09 -5.52 -8.52
N ALA A 88 0.65 -4.65 -7.60
CA ALA A 88 1.12 -3.27 -7.47
C ALA A 88 2.44 -3.12 -6.67
N ASN A 89 3.06 -4.21 -6.22
CA ASN A 89 4.25 -4.20 -5.35
C ASN A 89 4.09 -3.32 -4.08
N MET A 90 2.90 -3.37 -3.50
CA MET A 90 2.51 -2.64 -2.29
C MET A 90 2.25 -3.61 -1.14
N PRO A 91 2.59 -3.22 0.10
CA PRO A 91 2.32 -4.05 1.27
C PRO A 91 0.82 -4.14 1.55
N TYR A 92 0.38 -5.27 2.13
CA TYR A 92 -1.03 -5.52 2.45
C TYR A 92 -1.20 -6.32 3.74
N ILE A 93 -2.32 -6.19 4.45
CA ILE A 93 -2.65 -7.02 5.61
C ILE A 93 -4.06 -7.56 5.41
N THR A 94 -4.15 -8.89 5.28
CA THR A 94 -5.41 -9.58 4.98
C THR A 94 -5.92 -10.46 6.10
N GLU A 95 -5.08 -10.79 7.08
CA GLU A 95 -5.42 -11.76 8.10
C GLU A 95 -6.01 -11.12 9.34
N ARG A 96 -5.16 -10.67 10.25
CA ARG A 96 -5.57 -9.99 11.46
C ARG A 96 -4.72 -8.74 11.62
N TRP A 97 -5.37 -7.61 11.87
CA TRP A 97 -4.69 -6.40 12.29
C TRP A 97 -4.24 -6.52 13.76
N PRO A 98 -2.94 -6.62 14.07
CA PRO A 98 -2.49 -6.54 15.45
C PRO A 98 -2.58 -5.09 15.93
N GLY A 99 -3.23 -4.85 17.06
CA GLY A 99 -3.22 -3.52 17.67
C GLY A 99 -1.79 -3.07 17.97
N GLY A 100 -1.48 -1.82 17.67
CA GLY A 100 -0.13 -1.28 17.73
C GLY A 100 0.67 -1.46 16.44
N MET A 101 0.04 -1.85 15.33
CA MET A 101 0.76 -2.12 14.09
C MET A 101 1.53 -0.90 13.58
N LEU A 102 0.89 0.27 13.63
CA LEU A 102 1.47 1.54 13.19
C LEU A 102 2.02 2.30 14.38
N THR A 103 1.25 2.38 15.47
CA THR A 103 1.63 3.17 16.66
C THR A 103 2.81 2.58 17.43
N ASN A 104 3.01 1.26 17.38
CA ASN A 104 4.15 0.56 17.97
C ASN A 104 4.99 -0.17 16.91
N PHE A 105 5.27 0.53 15.80
CA PHE A 105 5.97 -0.04 14.65
C PHE A 105 7.36 -0.62 14.97
N VAL A 106 8.05 -0.08 15.97
CA VAL A 106 9.35 -0.60 16.42
C VAL A 106 9.24 -2.05 16.90
N THR A 107 8.17 -2.38 17.65
CA THR A 107 7.93 -3.73 18.16
C THR A 107 7.51 -4.68 17.03
N ILE A 108 6.68 -4.20 16.11
CA ILE A 108 6.29 -4.98 14.92
C ILE A 108 7.51 -5.31 14.06
N ARG A 109 8.42 -4.35 13.86
CA ARG A 109 9.66 -4.56 13.13
C ARG A 109 10.55 -5.61 13.81
N LYS A 110 10.56 -5.70 15.15
CA LYS A 110 11.26 -6.78 15.87
C LYS A 110 10.66 -8.15 15.53
N ALA A 111 9.33 -8.26 15.41
CA ALA A 111 8.67 -9.50 15.01
C ALA A 111 9.01 -9.88 13.55
N VAL A 112 9.03 -8.91 12.64
CA VAL A 112 9.48 -9.10 11.25
C VAL A 112 10.95 -9.52 11.20
N LYS A 113 11.83 -8.88 11.96
CA LYS A 113 13.26 -9.26 12.05
C LYS A 113 13.42 -10.68 12.59
N LYS A 114 12.57 -11.12 13.51
CA LYS A 114 12.55 -12.50 14.01
C LYS A 114 12.22 -13.49 12.89
N MET A 115 11.27 -13.16 12.02
CA MET A 115 10.97 -13.94 10.82
C MET A 115 12.21 -14.11 9.93
N SER A 116 12.89 -13.01 9.58
CA SER A 116 14.11 -13.04 8.78
C SER A 116 15.27 -13.79 9.47
N SER A 117 15.38 -13.73 10.80
CA SER A 117 16.39 -14.50 11.54
C SER A 117 16.15 -16.01 11.45
N ILE A 118 14.88 -16.45 11.44
CA ILE A 118 14.54 -17.86 11.25
C ILE A 118 14.91 -18.32 9.84
N ASP A 119 14.67 -17.47 8.83
CA ASP A 119 15.07 -17.79 7.44
C ASP A 119 16.58 -17.89 7.29
N LYS A 120 17.36 -17.06 8.01
CA LYS A 120 18.82 -17.19 8.06
C LYS A 120 19.26 -18.48 8.75
N MET A 121 18.73 -18.80 9.94
CA MET A 121 19.06 -20.06 10.64
C MET A 121 18.76 -21.30 9.81
N LYS A 122 17.70 -21.27 8.98
CA LYS A 122 17.38 -22.35 8.04
C LYS A 122 18.41 -22.48 6.92
N LYS A 123 18.92 -21.37 6.41
CA LYS A 123 19.98 -21.35 5.37
C LYS A 123 21.35 -21.74 5.93
N ASP A 124 21.67 -21.28 7.13
CA ASP A 124 22.97 -21.50 7.78
C ASP A 124 23.12 -22.91 8.38
N GLY A 125 22.08 -23.74 8.36
CA GLY A 125 22.10 -25.11 8.86
C GLY A 125 22.00 -25.26 10.39
N THR A 126 22.12 -24.17 11.15
CA THR A 126 21.88 -24.14 12.62
C THR A 126 20.48 -24.58 13.01
N PHE A 127 19.51 -24.50 12.10
CA PHE A 127 18.19 -25.06 12.32
C PHE A 127 18.21 -26.59 12.58
N MET A 128 19.18 -27.32 12.00
CA MET A 128 19.26 -28.77 12.12
C MET A 128 19.87 -29.24 13.45
N THR A 129 20.57 -28.35 14.18
CA THR A 129 21.12 -28.68 15.51
C THR A 129 20.04 -28.67 16.60
N LEU A 130 18.87 -28.10 16.31
CA LEU A 130 17.74 -28.04 17.24
C LEU A 130 17.04 -29.40 17.36
N SER A 131 16.48 -29.65 18.55
CA SER A 131 15.65 -30.84 18.78
C SER A 131 14.43 -30.84 17.86
N LYS A 132 13.86 -32.02 17.57
CA LYS A 132 12.66 -32.14 16.71
C LYS A 132 11.49 -31.28 17.23
N LYS A 133 11.34 -31.18 18.56
CA LYS A 133 10.29 -30.38 19.20
C LYS A 133 10.51 -28.89 18.98
N GLU A 134 11.74 -28.41 19.14
CA GLU A 134 12.08 -27.00 18.93
C GLU A 134 11.96 -26.60 17.46
N ARG A 135 12.42 -27.45 16.53
CA ARG A 135 12.21 -27.24 15.09
C ARG A 135 10.75 -27.04 14.74
N LEU A 136 9.88 -27.92 15.25
CA LEU A 136 8.43 -27.81 15.02
C LEU A 136 7.85 -26.50 15.58
N GLN A 137 8.31 -26.05 16.75
CA GLN A 137 7.87 -24.78 17.32
C GLN A 137 8.33 -23.57 16.50
N VAL A 138 9.58 -23.58 16.05
CA VAL A 138 10.15 -22.53 15.20
C VAL A 138 9.43 -22.49 13.84
N ASP A 139 9.13 -23.63 13.25
CA ASP A 139 8.36 -23.71 12.00
C ASP A 139 6.94 -23.17 12.14
N ARG A 140 6.24 -23.56 13.22
CA ARG A 140 4.90 -23.01 13.52
C ARG A 140 4.96 -21.50 13.72
N LEU A 141 5.97 -21.00 14.42
CA LEU A 141 6.16 -19.56 14.61
C LEU A 141 6.44 -18.85 13.28
N ARG A 142 7.31 -19.41 12.44
CA ARG A 142 7.65 -18.85 11.12
C ARG A 142 6.44 -18.80 10.20
N ALA A 143 5.64 -19.86 10.14
CA ALA A 143 4.41 -19.92 9.36
C ALA A 143 3.37 -18.90 9.86
N LYS A 144 3.25 -18.76 11.19
CA LYS A 144 2.36 -17.75 11.79
C LYS A 144 2.82 -16.32 11.49
N LEU A 145 4.12 -16.05 11.50
CA LEU A 145 4.67 -14.74 11.16
C LEU A 145 4.50 -14.43 9.67
N GLU A 146 4.75 -15.40 8.78
CA GLU A 146 4.55 -15.24 7.33
C GLU A 146 3.11 -14.82 7.03
N LYS A 147 2.17 -15.58 7.59
CA LYS A 147 0.76 -15.42 7.32
C LYS A 147 0.24 -14.03 7.73
N ASN A 148 0.77 -13.48 8.82
CA ASN A 148 0.28 -12.21 9.35
C ASN A 148 1.10 -10.99 8.89
N LEU A 149 2.41 -11.14 8.70
CA LEU A 149 3.35 -10.02 8.51
C LEU A 149 4.28 -10.21 7.29
N GLY A 150 4.10 -11.26 6.48
CA GLY A 150 4.98 -11.57 5.35
C GLY A 150 5.08 -10.42 4.34
N SER A 151 3.94 -9.81 4.02
CA SER A 151 3.82 -8.68 3.10
C SER A 151 4.50 -7.39 3.56
N ILE A 152 4.71 -7.21 4.86
CA ILE A 152 5.38 -6.02 5.43
C ILE A 152 6.86 -6.28 5.71
N ALA A 153 7.39 -7.43 5.30
CA ALA A 153 8.78 -7.80 5.54
C ALA A 153 9.77 -6.75 5.01
N ASP A 154 9.48 -6.19 3.83
CA ASP A 154 10.33 -5.21 3.15
C ASP A 154 10.07 -3.76 3.60
N MET A 155 9.11 -3.54 4.51
CA MET A 155 8.79 -2.20 5.01
C MET A 155 9.79 -1.74 6.06
N SER A 156 10.67 -0.80 5.67
CA SER A 156 11.60 -0.16 6.61
C SER A 156 10.98 1.03 7.36
N ARG A 157 9.99 1.72 6.77
CA ARG A 157 9.36 2.93 7.33
C ARG A 157 7.85 2.75 7.41
N LEU A 158 7.19 3.64 8.16
CA LEU A 158 5.73 3.72 8.19
C LEU A 158 5.16 3.99 6.78
N PRO A 159 3.98 3.44 6.45
CA PRO A 159 3.32 3.73 5.19
C PRO A 159 2.93 5.21 5.11
N ALA A 160 2.85 5.73 3.89
CA ALA A 160 2.42 7.10 3.63
C ALA A 160 0.91 7.27 3.57
N ALA A 161 0.19 6.19 3.28
CA ALA A 161 -1.25 6.14 3.23
C ALA A 161 -1.72 4.72 3.53
N LEU A 162 -2.97 4.62 3.97
CA LEU A 162 -3.68 3.36 4.12
C LEU A 162 -4.83 3.31 3.15
N PHE A 163 -5.03 2.14 2.55
CA PHE A 163 -6.24 1.82 1.82
C PHE A 163 -7.00 0.71 2.56
N VAL A 164 -8.21 1.00 3.03
CA VAL A 164 -8.99 0.13 3.91
C VAL A 164 -10.26 -0.36 3.20
N VAL A 165 -10.56 -1.65 3.31
CA VAL A 165 -11.84 -2.23 2.89
C VAL A 165 -12.68 -2.50 4.14
N ASP A 166 -13.82 -1.80 4.26
CA ASP A 166 -14.69 -1.73 5.44
C ASP A 166 -14.07 -1.01 6.67
N ILE A 167 -14.60 0.17 6.96
CA ILE A 167 -14.26 0.98 8.13
C ILE A 167 -14.61 0.27 9.44
N LYS A 168 -15.78 -0.37 9.53
CA LYS A 168 -16.26 -1.00 10.77
C LYS A 168 -15.40 -2.19 11.16
N ALA A 169 -15.03 -3.02 10.17
CA ALA A 169 -14.12 -4.14 10.40
C ALA A 169 -12.74 -3.64 10.87
N GLU A 170 -12.21 -2.58 10.25
CA GLU A 170 -10.83 -2.13 10.45
C GLU A 170 -10.68 -0.85 11.27
N HIS A 171 -11.63 -0.56 12.16
CA HIS A 171 -11.63 0.65 12.99
C HIS A 171 -10.34 0.85 13.81
N ILE A 172 -9.63 -0.23 14.19
CA ILE A 172 -8.34 -0.14 14.90
C ILE A 172 -7.26 0.44 13.98
N ALA A 173 -7.20 -0.01 12.73
CA ALA A 173 -6.23 0.47 11.75
C ALA A 173 -6.43 1.97 11.48
N ILE A 174 -7.69 2.40 11.35
CA ILE A 174 -8.08 3.79 11.12
C ILE A 174 -7.70 4.67 12.31
N LYS A 175 -8.02 4.25 13.54
CA LYS A 175 -7.65 5.01 14.76
C LYS A 175 -6.14 5.15 14.93
N GLU A 176 -5.38 4.10 14.62
CA GLU A 176 -3.92 4.17 14.64
C GLU A 176 -3.36 5.11 13.58
N ALA A 177 -3.95 5.10 12.38
CA ALA A 177 -3.57 5.99 11.27
C ALA A 177 -3.80 7.45 11.61
N GLN A 178 -5.00 7.78 12.10
CA GLN A 178 -5.39 9.13 12.52
C GLN A 178 -4.44 9.67 13.60
N LYS A 179 -4.09 8.84 14.59
CA LYS A 179 -3.15 9.23 15.65
C LYS A 179 -1.75 9.57 15.14
N LEU A 180 -1.36 9.01 14.00
CA LEU A 180 -0.06 9.24 13.37
C LEU A 180 -0.14 10.18 12.15
N ASN A 181 -1.31 10.80 11.91
CA ASN A 181 -1.56 11.67 10.77
C ASN A 181 -1.25 11.01 9.42
N ILE A 182 -1.52 9.70 9.31
CA ILE A 182 -1.42 8.97 8.05
C ILE A 182 -2.77 9.08 7.34
N PRO A 183 -2.82 9.61 6.10
CA PRO A 183 -4.07 9.73 5.36
C PRO A 183 -4.70 8.36 5.07
N VAL A 184 -6.01 8.28 5.28
CA VAL A 184 -6.81 7.07 5.14
C VAL A 184 -7.75 7.18 3.93
N PHE A 185 -7.59 6.23 3.02
CA PHE A 185 -8.48 5.99 1.90
C PHE A 185 -9.31 4.76 2.23
N ALA A 186 -10.62 4.80 2.04
CA ALA A 186 -11.44 3.64 2.38
C ALA A 186 -12.63 3.44 1.43
N MET A 187 -12.96 2.17 1.21
CA MET A 187 -14.28 1.77 0.72
C MET A 187 -15.29 1.86 1.86
N VAL A 188 -16.37 2.61 1.64
CA VAL A 188 -17.37 2.92 2.67
C VAL A 188 -18.75 2.51 2.20
N ASP A 189 -19.35 1.54 2.89
CA ASP A 189 -20.74 1.16 2.68
C ASP A 189 -21.68 2.02 3.56
N THR A 190 -22.98 1.97 3.30
CA THR A 190 -24.03 2.78 3.92
C THR A 190 -24.16 2.60 5.42
N ASN A 191 -23.56 1.56 6.00
CA ASN A 191 -23.57 1.31 7.43
C ASN A 191 -22.42 2.02 8.17
N SER A 192 -21.45 2.63 7.49
CA SER A 192 -20.22 3.15 8.08
C SER A 192 -20.18 4.68 8.08
N ASP A 193 -19.51 5.32 9.05
CA ASP A 193 -19.39 6.78 9.10
C ASP A 193 -18.29 7.26 8.12
N PRO A 194 -18.63 8.05 7.09
CA PRO A 194 -17.65 8.55 6.12
C PRO A 194 -16.70 9.61 6.72
N ARG A 195 -16.98 10.17 7.91
CA ARG A 195 -16.14 11.21 8.53
C ARG A 195 -14.86 10.66 9.16
N GLU A 196 -14.78 9.35 9.38
CA GLU A 196 -13.59 8.71 9.96
C GLU A 196 -12.42 8.61 8.98
N VAL A 197 -12.65 8.88 7.69
CA VAL A 197 -11.64 8.72 6.63
C VAL A 197 -11.48 9.99 5.81
N ASP A 198 -10.26 10.22 5.33
CA ASP A 198 -9.94 11.43 4.56
C ASP A 198 -10.48 11.36 3.13
N TYR A 199 -10.33 10.19 2.50
CA TYR A 199 -10.80 9.91 1.14
C TYR A 199 -11.81 8.77 1.15
N VAL A 200 -13.08 9.16 1.10
CA VAL A 200 -14.24 8.25 1.09
C VAL A 200 -14.49 7.75 -0.31
N ILE A 201 -14.54 6.44 -0.53
CA ILE A 201 -15.05 5.81 -1.75
C ILE A 201 -16.37 5.10 -1.42
N PRO A 202 -17.54 5.73 -1.68
CA PRO A 202 -18.84 5.12 -1.40
C PRO A 202 -19.05 3.88 -2.28
N ALA A 203 -19.07 2.69 -1.69
CA ALA A 203 -19.11 1.44 -2.44
C ALA A 203 -19.55 0.27 -1.57
N ASN A 204 -20.11 -0.76 -2.21
CA ASN A 204 -20.35 -2.06 -1.59
C ASN A 204 -19.03 -2.73 -1.18
N ASP A 205 -18.88 -3.04 0.11
CA ASP A 205 -17.68 -3.67 0.69
C ASP A 205 -17.91 -5.15 1.09
N ASP A 206 -19.08 -5.71 0.79
CA ASP A 206 -19.46 -7.10 1.08
C ASP A 206 -19.38 -8.00 -0.16
N ALA A 207 -19.60 -7.45 -1.35
CA ALA A 207 -19.56 -8.21 -2.61
C ALA A 207 -18.13 -8.27 -3.18
N SER A 208 -17.61 -9.49 -3.37
CA SER A 208 -16.28 -9.71 -3.97
C SER A 208 -16.09 -9.01 -5.33
N LYS A 209 -17.12 -9.00 -6.20
CA LYS A 209 -17.05 -8.31 -7.51
C LYS A 209 -16.90 -6.79 -7.37
N SER A 210 -17.58 -6.19 -6.41
CA SER A 210 -17.46 -4.75 -6.12
C SER A 210 -16.06 -4.41 -5.63
N ILE A 211 -15.57 -5.17 -4.64
CA ILE A 211 -14.24 -5.01 -4.07
C ILE A 211 -13.16 -5.16 -5.14
N ASP A 212 -13.26 -6.18 -6.00
CA ASP A 212 -12.34 -6.38 -7.12
C ASP A 212 -12.35 -5.22 -8.10
N LYS A 213 -13.52 -4.71 -8.48
CA LYS A 213 -13.62 -3.58 -9.43
C LYS A 213 -12.99 -2.31 -8.85
N ILE A 214 -13.31 -1.96 -7.61
CA ILE A 214 -12.74 -0.77 -6.95
C ILE A 214 -11.22 -0.91 -6.78
N LEU A 215 -10.75 -2.04 -6.25
CA LEU A 215 -9.32 -2.29 -6.08
C LEU A 215 -8.56 -2.30 -7.40
N SER A 216 -9.16 -2.79 -8.49
CA SER A 216 -8.53 -2.78 -9.81
C SER A 216 -8.32 -1.35 -10.32
N LEU A 217 -9.30 -0.45 -10.12
CA LEU A 217 -9.16 0.96 -10.47
C LEU A 217 -8.09 1.66 -9.62
N VAL A 218 -8.10 1.38 -8.32
CA VAL A 218 -7.15 1.97 -7.35
C VAL A 218 -5.72 1.49 -7.60
N THR A 219 -5.52 0.18 -7.75
CA THR A 219 -4.19 -0.38 -7.99
C THR A 219 -3.64 -0.01 -9.35
N ALA A 220 -4.47 0.11 -10.40
CA ALA A 220 -4.05 0.67 -11.68
C ALA A 220 -3.51 2.11 -11.52
N ALA A 221 -4.19 2.98 -10.77
CA ALA A 221 -3.72 4.34 -10.51
C ALA A 221 -2.39 4.37 -9.73
N VAL A 222 -2.20 3.44 -8.78
CA VAL A 222 -0.95 3.30 -8.03
C VAL A 222 0.19 2.83 -8.95
N ILE A 223 -0.06 1.84 -9.81
CA ILE A 223 0.92 1.34 -10.79
C ILE A 223 1.32 2.46 -11.76
N ASP A 224 0.34 3.22 -12.27
CA ASP A 224 0.60 4.39 -13.12
C ASP A 224 1.47 5.44 -12.39
N GLY A 225 1.20 5.68 -11.10
CA GLY A 225 2.02 6.58 -10.28
C GLY A 225 3.46 6.08 -10.09
N LEU A 226 3.65 4.77 -9.93
CA LEU A 226 4.98 4.16 -9.85
C LEU A 226 5.73 4.21 -11.19
N ALA A 227 5.03 4.02 -12.31
CA ALA A 227 5.61 4.08 -13.64
C ALA A 227 6.14 5.49 -13.97
N ASN A 228 5.36 6.53 -13.66
CA ASN A 228 5.78 7.93 -13.83
C ASN A 228 7.06 8.26 -13.06
N ARG A 229 7.25 7.67 -11.86
CA ARG A 229 8.49 7.85 -11.10
C ARG A 229 9.71 7.24 -11.81
N THR A 230 9.53 6.11 -12.49
CA THR A 230 10.64 5.46 -13.20
C THR A 230 11.06 6.28 -14.41
N SER A 231 10.10 6.81 -15.18
CA SER A 231 10.40 7.72 -16.29
C SER A 231 11.09 9.00 -15.81
N ASP A 232 10.63 9.60 -14.72
CA ASP A 232 11.25 10.81 -14.16
C ASP A 232 12.69 10.56 -13.66
N LYS A 233 13.01 9.32 -13.27
CA LYS A 233 14.36 8.92 -12.87
C LYS A 233 15.27 8.63 -14.05
N GLU A 234 14.73 8.08 -15.14
CA GLU A 234 15.47 7.82 -16.39
C GLU A 234 15.74 9.14 -17.16
N GLU A 235 14.84 10.13 -17.08
CA GLU A 235 15.09 11.47 -17.62
C GLU A 235 16.06 12.30 -16.74
N ALA A 236 16.17 11.98 -15.44
CA ALA A 236 17.07 12.65 -14.51
C ALA A 236 18.49 12.04 -14.44
N THR A 237 18.83 11.06 -15.28
CA THR A 237 20.22 10.67 -15.55
C THR A 237 20.76 11.52 -16.71
N PRO A 238 21.57 12.56 -16.47
CA PRO A 238 22.19 13.28 -17.56
C PRO A 238 23.29 12.43 -18.17
N THR A 239 23.32 12.45 -19.49
CA THR A 239 24.34 11.93 -20.39
C THR A 239 25.73 12.40 -19.92
N ALA A 240 26.45 11.53 -19.21
CA ALA A 240 27.85 11.70 -18.90
C ALA A 240 28.67 10.75 -19.79
N GLU A 241 28.68 11.02 -21.09
CA GLU A 241 29.64 10.46 -22.04
C GLU A 241 29.54 11.23 -23.36
N ALA A 242 30.44 12.21 -23.54
CA ALA A 242 31.06 12.59 -24.82
C ALA A 242 31.83 13.91 -24.63
N THR A 243 33.11 13.81 -24.28
CA THR A 243 34.16 14.72 -24.79
C THR A 243 35.52 14.13 -24.39
N GLU A 244 35.99 13.17 -25.19
CA GLU A 244 37.42 12.96 -25.38
C GLU A 244 37.73 13.00 -26.88
N THR A 245 38.99 13.36 -27.18
CA THR A 245 39.71 13.51 -28.47
C THR A 245 39.63 14.90 -29.10
N THR A 246 40.72 15.61 -29.46
CA THR A 246 42.18 15.34 -29.61
C THR A 246 42.86 16.72 -29.88
N GLU A 247 43.95 17.16 -29.24
CA GLU A 247 45.40 16.91 -29.49
C GLU A 247 46.10 17.92 -30.44
N GLU A 248 47.10 18.68 -29.94
CA GLU A 248 48.43 19.02 -30.55
C GLU A 248 49.22 19.99 -29.61
N ALA A 249 50.35 19.56 -29.00
CA ALA A 249 51.77 19.79 -29.38
C ALA A 249 52.26 21.25 -29.18
N ALA A 250 53.39 21.64 -28.56
CA ALA A 250 54.64 21.02 -28.08
C ALA A 250 55.35 22.01 -27.07
N PRO A 251 56.69 22.01 -26.81
CA PRO A 251 57.32 21.50 -25.58
C PRO A 251 58.21 22.51 -24.78
N GLU A 252 58.85 22.01 -23.73
CA GLU A 252 60.09 22.47 -23.04
C GLU A 252 60.07 23.70 -22.11
N ALA A 253 60.32 23.47 -20.81
CA ALA A 253 61.46 24.04 -20.08
C ALA A 253 61.62 23.37 -18.70
N VAL A 254 62.81 22.87 -18.46
CA VAL A 254 63.34 22.35 -17.20
C VAL A 254 63.72 23.54 -16.32
N GLU A 255 63.35 23.54 -15.02
CA GLU A 255 64.24 24.11 -14.00
C GLU A 255 64.06 23.43 -12.63
N VAL A 256 65.20 22.95 -12.15
CA VAL A 256 65.51 22.36 -10.84
C VAL A 256 65.66 23.49 -9.82
N VAL A 257 65.23 23.33 -8.55
CA VAL A 257 65.91 23.75 -7.29
C VAL A 257 65.07 23.15 -6.13
N GLU A 258 65.48 22.00 -5.60
CA GLU A 258 66.22 21.83 -4.33
C GLU A 258 65.43 22.06 -3.02
N THR A 259 65.38 20.96 -2.28
CA THR A 259 65.29 20.79 -0.84
C THR A 259 65.86 21.92 0.02
N LYS A 260 65.18 22.25 1.12
CA LYS A 260 65.84 22.50 2.41
C LYS A 260 64.94 22.09 3.58
N THR A 261 65.46 21.09 4.28
CA THR A 261 65.22 20.65 5.65
C THR A 261 65.79 21.65 6.67
N GLU A 262 65.40 21.48 7.94
CA GLU A 262 65.92 22.09 9.20
C GLU A 262 65.40 23.52 9.50
N GLU A 263 64.92 23.87 10.70
CA GLU A 263 65.08 23.38 12.09
C GLU A 263 63.74 23.23 12.84
#